data_AF-A0A651HZU0-F1
#
_entry.id   AF-A0A651HZU0-F1
#
_cell.length_a   1.000
_cell.length_b   1.000
_cell.length_c   1.000
_cell.angle_alpha   90.00
_cell.angle_beta   90.00
_cell.angle_gamma   90.00
#
_symmetry.space_group_name_H-M   'P 1'
#
loop_
_entity.id
_entity.type
_entity.pdbx_description
1 polymer ?
#
loop_
_entity_poly.entity_id
_entity_poly.type
_entity_poly.pdbx_seq_one_letter_code
_entity_poly.pdbx_strand_id
1 'polypeptide(L)'
;MCHMEKLILLLLLFIPLLSCAGDDKPLENYLNDDEIIELLVDLSIARAAVSQLPAEIGDSIRVGYYEQIATIRNIQVEQIDLTLEQLSKDPVRFQLFLNSAADSIRARNERRE
;
A
#
# COMPACT_ATOMS: atom_id res chain seq x y z
N MET A 1 -36.29 -41.48 10.66
CA MET A 1 -35.04 -40.80 11.07
C MET A 1 -33.96 -40.78 9.99
N CYS A 2 -34.07 -41.51 8.86
CA CYS A 2 -33.06 -41.53 7.78
C CYS A 2 -33.11 -40.40 6.70
N HIS A 3 -34.10 -39.50 6.74
CA HIS A 3 -34.24 -38.44 5.71
C HIS A 3 -33.63 -37.09 6.10
N MET A 4 -33.46 -36.79 7.40
CA MET A 4 -32.87 -35.53 7.85
C MET A 4 -31.34 -35.51 7.74
N GLU A 5 -30.66 -36.64 7.94
CA GLU A 5 -29.19 -36.73 7.81
C GLU A 5 -28.72 -36.50 6.36
N LYS A 6 -29.49 -36.98 5.38
CA LYS A 6 -29.19 -36.79 3.96
C LYS A 6 -29.39 -35.32 3.52
N LEU A 7 -30.31 -34.59 4.17
CA LEU A 7 -30.56 -33.18 3.88
C LEU A 7 -29.41 -32.29 4.40
N ILE A 8 -28.85 -32.63 5.56
CA ILE A 8 -27.73 -31.91 6.19
C ILE A 8 -26.44 -32.08 5.37
N LEU A 9 -26.18 -33.29 4.85
CA LEU A 9 -25.07 -33.56 3.95
C LEU A 9 -25.18 -32.84 2.60
N LEU A 10 -26.41 -32.65 2.10
CA LEU A 10 -26.65 -31.88 0.87
C LEU A 10 -26.40 -30.37 1.09
N LEU A 11 -26.72 -29.85 2.28
CA LEU A 11 -26.53 -28.45 2.65
C LEU A 11 -25.06 -28.07 2.83
N LEU A 12 -24.22 -29.00 3.31
CA LEU A 12 -22.77 -28.82 3.45
C LEU A 12 -22.02 -28.78 2.12
N LEU A 13 -22.58 -29.33 1.04
CA LEU A 13 -21.94 -29.39 -0.28
C LEU A 13 -22.03 -28.06 -1.06
N PHE A 14 -22.97 -27.16 -0.70
CA PHE A 14 -23.18 -25.88 -1.39
C PHE A 14 -22.47 -24.68 -0.75
N ILE A 15 -21.87 -24.85 0.43
CA ILE A 15 -21.15 -23.78 1.15
C ILE A 15 -19.84 -23.33 0.45
N PRO A 16 -19.08 -24.17 -0.30
CA PRO A 16 -17.81 -23.70 -0.87
C PRO A 16 -17.98 -22.82 -2.13
N LEU A 17 -19.19 -22.60 -2.64
CA LEU A 17 -19.42 -21.78 -3.85
C LEU A 17 -19.59 -20.27 -3.58
N LEU A 18 -19.63 -19.84 -2.32
CA LEU A 18 -19.78 -18.42 -1.94
C LEU A 18 -18.46 -17.74 -1.57
N SER A 19 -17.33 -18.45 -1.61
CA SER A 19 -16.01 -17.88 -1.25
C SER A 19 -15.12 -17.61 -2.47
N CYS A 20 -15.71 -17.14 -3.57
CA CYS A 20 -15.01 -16.43 -4.63
C CYS A 20 -15.76 -15.13 -4.90
N ALA A 21 -15.82 -14.25 -3.90
CA ALA A 21 -15.91 -12.82 -4.19
C ALA A 21 -14.55 -12.44 -4.79
N GLY A 22 -14.44 -12.54 -6.11
CA GLY A 22 -13.42 -11.79 -6.84
C GLY A 22 -13.59 -10.34 -6.41
N ASP A 23 -12.61 -9.81 -5.69
CA ASP A 23 -12.53 -8.41 -5.32
C ASP A 23 -12.19 -7.64 -6.61
N ASP A 24 -13.13 -7.63 -7.56
CA ASP A 24 -13.18 -6.71 -8.69
C ASP A 24 -13.53 -5.34 -8.10
N LYS A 25 -12.65 -4.82 -7.24
CA LYS A 25 -12.67 -3.41 -6.91
C LYS A 25 -12.39 -2.68 -8.21
N PRO A 26 -13.27 -1.74 -8.62
CA PRO A 26 -13.08 -1.00 -9.84
C PRO A 26 -11.70 -0.36 -9.84
N LEU A 27 -11.09 -0.33 -11.03
CA LEU A 27 -9.77 0.20 -11.39
C LEU A 27 -9.65 1.73 -11.17
N GLU A 28 -10.36 2.28 -10.19
CA GLU A 28 -10.52 3.70 -9.86
C GLU A 28 -9.59 4.12 -8.70
N ASN A 29 -8.83 3.18 -8.14
CA ASN A 29 -7.93 3.37 -6.99
C ASN A 29 -6.45 3.57 -7.36
N TYR A 30 -6.16 4.03 -8.58
CA TYR A 30 -4.78 4.34 -8.96
C TYR A 30 -4.45 5.78 -8.55
N LEU A 31 -3.39 5.95 -7.75
CA LEU A 31 -2.82 7.26 -7.48
C LEU A 31 -2.33 7.86 -8.79
N ASN A 32 -2.66 9.12 -9.04
CA ASN A 32 -2.10 9.81 -10.20
C ASN A 32 -0.59 10.05 -10.02
N ASP A 33 0.08 10.44 -11.11
CA ASP A 33 1.54 10.60 -11.14
C ASP A 33 2.04 11.60 -10.06
N ASP A 34 1.32 12.69 -9.81
CA ASP A 34 1.68 13.66 -8.77
C ASP A 34 1.51 13.08 -7.36
N GLU A 35 0.42 12.34 -7.14
CA GLU A 35 0.17 11.64 -5.87
C GLU A 35 1.23 10.58 -5.58
N ILE A 36 1.71 9.87 -6.61
CA ILE A 36 2.81 8.90 -6.51
C ILE A 36 4.11 9.61 -6.13
N ILE A 37 4.46 10.70 -6.80
CA ILE A 37 5.66 11.48 -6.48
C ILE A 37 5.62 11.92 -5.03
N GLU A 38 4.50 12.49 -4.61
CA GLU A 38 4.30 12.97 -3.25
C GLU A 38 4.34 11.82 -2.22
N LEU A 39 3.75 10.66 -2.52
CA LEU A 39 3.85 9.46 -1.69
C LEU A 39 5.31 9.01 -1.51
N LEU A 40 6.07 8.98 -2.60
CA LEU A 40 7.50 8.62 -2.54
C LEU A 40 8.33 9.64 -1.77
N VAL A 41 7.96 10.92 -1.78
CA VAL A 41 8.59 11.94 -0.93
C VAL A 41 8.36 11.60 0.54
N ASP A 42 7.12 11.35 0.96
CA ASP A 42 6.80 11.03 2.35
C ASP A 42 7.50 9.75 2.82
N LEU A 43 7.45 8.70 2.00
CA LEU A 43 8.14 7.44 2.29
C LEU A 43 9.66 7.62 2.41
N SER A 44 10.26 8.46 1.57
CA SER A 44 11.69 8.77 1.62
C SER A 44 12.07 9.51 2.90
N ILE A 45 11.26 10.48 3.33
CA ILE A 45 11.48 11.23 4.57
C ILE A 45 11.31 10.31 5.78
N ALA A 46 10.25 9.50 5.82
CA ALA A 46 10.03 8.51 6.88
C ALA A 46 11.19 7.51 6.97
N ARG A 47 11.65 7.00 5.82
CA ARG A 47 12.81 6.11 5.75
C ARG A 47 14.08 6.77 6.28
N ALA A 48 14.34 8.02 5.90
CA ALA A 48 15.49 8.77 6.40
C ALA A 48 15.41 8.97 7.92
N ALA A 49 14.24 9.28 8.46
CA ALA A 49 14.02 9.45 9.90
C ALA A 49 14.31 8.18 10.72
N VAL A 50 13.93 7.00 10.21
CA VAL A 50 14.18 5.73 10.91
C VAL A 50 15.57 5.15 10.67
N SER A 51 16.29 5.60 9.64
CA SER A 51 17.55 4.98 9.19
C SER A 51 18.68 5.01 10.24
N GLN A 52 18.60 5.90 11.23
CA GLN A 52 19.61 6.08 12.27
C GLN A 52 19.28 5.30 13.56
N LEU A 53 18.12 4.62 13.60
CA LEU A 53 17.65 3.93 14.80
C LEU A 53 18.13 2.46 14.83
N PRO A 54 18.28 1.87 16.04
CA PRO A 54 18.46 0.43 16.17
C PRO A 54 17.33 -0.33 15.47
N ALA A 55 17.64 -1.46 14.84
CA ALA A 55 16.70 -2.20 13.98
C ALA A 55 15.38 -2.53 14.70
N GLU A 56 15.47 -2.96 15.96
CA GLU A 56 14.32 -3.37 16.78
C GLU A 56 13.32 -2.23 16.98
N ILE A 57 13.83 -1.00 17.17
CA ILE A 57 13.03 0.20 17.37
C ILE A 57 12.59 0.77 16.02
N GLY A 58 13.50 0.77 15.04
CA GLY A 58 13.29 1.30 13.70
C GLY A 58 12.17 0.60 12.95
N ASP A 59 12.00 -0.71 13.12
CA ASP A 59 10.92 -1.45 12.46
C ASP A 59 9.55 -1.07 13.02
N SER A 60 9.41 -0.95 14.34
CA SER A 60 8.14 -0.52 14.96
C SER A 60 7.77 0.91 14.57
N ILE A 61 8.75 1.82 14.52
CA ILE A 61 8.51 3.21 14.10
C ILE A 61 8.20 3.30 12.60
N ARG A 62 8.83 2.47 11.77
CA ARG A 62 8.54 2.41 10.33
C ARG A 62 7.08 2.08 10.08
N VAL A 63 6.53 1.10 10.80
CA VAL A 63 5.08 0.77 10.71
C VAL A 63 4.23 1.97 11.08
N GLY A 64 4.53 2.64 12.19
CA GLY A 64 3.79 3.84 12.61
C GLY A 64 3.83 4.98 11.58
N TYR A 65 4.99 5.22 10.94
CA TYR A 65 5.06 6.20 9.85
C TYR A 65 4.24 5.78 8.63
N TYR A 66 4.22 4.50 8.29
CA TYR A 66 3.46 3.99 7.16
C TYR A 66 1.95 4.24 7.33
N GLU A 67 1.42 3.97 8.52
CA GLU A 67 0.02 4.26 8.89
C GLU A 67 -0.28 5.77 8.88
N GLN A 68 0.66 6.59 9.36
CA GLN A 68 0.51 8.05 9.34
C GLN A 68 0.48 8.61 7.91
N ILE A 69 1.34 8.11 7.02
CA ILE A 69 1.38 8.53 5.61
C ILE A 69 0.04 8.22 4.94
N ALA A 70 -0.48 7.00 5.14
CA ALA A 70 -1.79 6.60 4.64
C ALA A 70 -2.89 7.56 5.14
N THR A 71 -2.87 7.88 6.44
CA THR A 71 -3.82 8.82 7.07
C THR A 71 -3.72 10.23 6.48
N ILE A 72 -2.52 10.79 6.34
CA ILE A 72 -2.28 12.14 5.80
C ILE A 72 -2.78 12.25 4.36
N ARG A 73 -2.62 11.18 3.59
CA ARG A 73 -3.01 11.12 2.18
C ARG A 73 -4.45 10.68 1.96
N ASN A 74 -5.18 10.36 3.03
CA ASN A 74 -6.55 9.85 2.96
C ASN A 74 -6.67 8.62 2.04
N ILE A 75 -5.69 7.72 2.15
CA ILE A 75 -5.65 6.44 1.43
C ILE A 75 -5.52 5.29 2.42
N GLN A 76 -5.86 4.09 1.95
CA GLN A 76 -5.66 2.87 2.73
C GLN A 76 -4.20 2.42 2.64
N VAL A 77 -3.69 1.78 3.69
CA VAL A 77 -2.31 1.25 3.70
C VAL A 77 -2.11 0.25 2.56
N GLU A 78 -3.12 -0.58 2.28
CA GLU A 78 -3.09 -1.54 1.18
C GLU A 78 -2.92 -0.85 -0.18
N GLN A 79 -3.41 0.38 -0.33
CA GLN A 79 -3.25 1.15 -1.57
C GLN A 79 -1.80 1.61 -1.78
N ILE A 80 -1.06 1.88 -0.70
CA ILE A 80 0.38 2.16 -0.76
C ILE A 80 1.11 0.90 -1.26
N ASP A 81 0.82 -0.26 -0.66
CA ASP A 81 1.47 -1.52 -1.02
C ASP A 81 1.20 -1.91 -2.47
N LEU A 82 -0.06 -1.81 -2.91
CA LEU A 82 -0.44 -2.05 -4.31
C LEU A 82 0.26 -1.09 -5.27
N THR A 83 0.38 0.19 -4.91
CA THR A 83 1.08 1.20 -5.72
C THR A 83 2.55 0.82 -5.88
N LEU A 84 3.24 0.51 -4.77
CA LEU A 84 4.65 0.13 -4.81
C LEU A 84 4.87 -1.19 -5.57
N GLU A 85 3.99 -2.18 -5.39
CA GLU A 85 4.04 -3.44 -6.14
C GLU A 85 3.89 -3.19 -7.65
N GLN A 86 2.96 -2.32 -8.06
CA GLN A 86 2.77 -1.98 -9.46
C GLN A 86 3.96 -1.23 -10.05
N LEU A 87 4.51 -0.25 -9.32
CA LEU A 87 5.72 0.46 -9.74
C LEU A 87 6.90 -0.50 -9.91
N SER A 88 7.03 -1.52 -9.07
CA SER A 88 8.09 -2.52 -9.19
C SER A 88 8.05 -3.32 -10.51
N LYS A 89 6.88 -3.38 -11.19
CA LYS A 89 6.70 -4.08 -12.47
C LYS A 89 7.26 -3.29 -13.66
N ASP A 90 7.48 -1.98 -13.50
CA ASP A 90 8.13 -1.11 -14.48
C ASP A 90 9.27 -0.30 -13.83
N PRO A 91 10.48 -0.88 -13.74
CA PRO A 91 11.62 -0.24 -13.09
C PRO A 91 12.01 1.09 -13.73
N VAL A 92 11.79 1.26 -15.04
CA VAL A 92 12.14 2.50 -15.75
C VAL A 92 11.21 3.62 -15.30
N ARG A 93 9.89 3.37 -15.30
CA ARG A 93 8.91 4.34 -14.81
C ARG A 93 9.08 4.61 -13.32
N PHE A 94 9.37 3.57 -12.53
CA PHE A 94 9.62 3.77 -11.10
C PHE A 94 10.83 4.66 -10.85
N GLN A 95 11.92 4.47 -11.58
CA GLN A 95 13.10 5.33 -11.46
C GLN A 95 12.79 6.80 -11.81
N LEU A 96 11.92 7.05 -12.79
CA LEU A 96 11.48 8.41 -13.11
C LEU A 96 10.75 9.06 -11.93
N PHE A 97 9.82 8.35 -11.29
CA PHE A 97 9.14 8.87 -10.10
C PHE A 97 10.09 9.11 -8.93
N LEU A 98 11.06 8.23 -8.71
CA LEU A 98 12.08 8.42 -7.68
C LEU A 98 12.94 9.67 -7.93
N ASN A 99 13.32 9.93 -9.18
CA ASN A 99 14.05 11.13 -9.55
C ASN A 99 13.22 12.40 -9.30
N SER A 100 11.95 12.39 -9.70
CA SER A 100 11.02 13.50 -9.45
C SER A 100 10.80 13.74 -7.95
N ALA A 101 10.69 12.67 -7.15
CA ALA A 101 10.59 12.79 -5.70
C ALA A 101 11.85 13.40 -5.08
N ALA A 102 13.04 12.99 -5.54
CA ALA A 102 14.31 13.55 -5.09
C ALA A 102 14.43 15.06 -5.43
N ASP A 103 14.02 15.45 -6.64
CA ASP A 103 13.98 16.84 -7.06
C ASP A 103 13.02 17.67 -6.22
N SER A 104 11.83 17.12 -5.90
CA SER A 104 10.87 17.76 -4.99
C SER A 104 11.44 17.96 -3.58
N ILE A 105 12.15 16.98 -3.03
CA ILE A 105 12.83 17.12 -1.73
C ILE A 105 13.89 18.22 -1.80
N ARG A 106 14.72 18.23 -2.83
CA ARG A 106 15.77 19.24 -3.03
C ARG A 106 15.18 20.66 -3.10
N ALA A 107 14.15 20.86 -3.91
CA ALA A 107 13.48 22.16 -4.04
C ALA A 107 12.79 22.62 -2.74
N ARG A 108 12.38 21.69 -1.86
CA ARG A 108 11.86 22.05 -0.52
C ARG A 108 12.96 22.48 0.44
N ASN A 109 14.16 21.90 0.32
CA ASN A 109 15.31 22.26 1.14
C ASN A 109 15.86 23.63 0.76
N GLU A 110 16.01 23.91 -0.55
CA GLU A 110 16.50 25.21 -1.05
C GLU A 110 15.58 26.38 -0.65
N ARG A 111 14.27 26.14 -0.50
CA ARG A 111 13.31 27.16 -0.02
C ARG A 111 13.41 27.47 1.47
N ARG A 112 14.12 26.65 2.24
CA ARG A 112 14.29 26.81 3.69
C ARG A 112 15.57 27.56 4.07
N GLU A 113 16.49 27.74 3.12
CA GLU A 113 17.74 28.49 3.26
C GLU A 113 17.56 29.95 2.83
#